data_AF-A0A7L5APD8-F1
#
_entry.id   AF-A0A7L5APD8-F1
#
_cell.length_a   1.000
_cell.length_b   1.000
_cell.length_c   1.000
_cell.angle_alpha   90.00
_cell.angle_beta   90.00
_cell.angle_gamma   90.00
#
_symmetry.space_group_name_H-M   'P 1'
#
loop_
_entity.id
_entity.type
_entity.pdbx_description
1 polymer ?
#
loop_
_entity_poly.entity_id
_entity_poly.type
_entity_poly.pdbx_seq_one_letter_code
_entity_poly.pdbx_strand_id
1 'polypeptide(L)'
;MQPYPAPPPMPPMTFTSERTRRTLHASSDLIPIDRGAYARPPDSAAPLWSQRQYVTLARCQAVLHAHPSAISLTHEAAAVVQGIAVPTAEPDIRVAVPRNHSRTRKLLPSQTYVQPTGEYPGRRVSAIRSTTSPTPREVQVVSGMRVTTPLRTALDCAFDLPALDAIVVVDSALRAVCRPDRFTGRCQGELLAAQGVELLREMVEAQGARAGKQRARAVVAIADPRAESPGESVLRGVAHAIGLPEPRVQECWADDVEMTEYFLDLAWPEYRIALEFDGYGKYRSAEDVRNEKHREMRLRNAGRWQVHRVEWRDLHDRESLGRRLVDLFPPSVARLTRRRRDLWL
;
A
#
# COMPACT_ATOMS: atom_id res chain seq x y z
N MET A 1 -16.04 13.27 1.93
CA MET A 1 -15.41 12.62 3.10
C MET A 1 -14.11 11.98 2.64
N GLN A 2 -12.98 12.21 3.33
CA GLN A 2 -11.68 11.65 2.94
C GLN A 2 -11.64 10.13 3.19
N PRO A 3 -11.15 9.32 2.24
CA PRO A 3 -11.05 7.89 2.42
C PRO A 3 -9.88 7.55 3.35
N TYR A 4 -10.17 6.82 4.41
CA TYR A 4 -9.16 6.24 5.29
C TYR A 4 -9.16 4.72 5.14
N PRO A 5 -8.00 4.05 5.33
CA PRO A 5 -7.93 2.60 5.37
C PRO A 5 -8.98 2.00 6.30
N ALA A 6 -9.73 1.02 5.79
CA ALA A 6 -10.77 0.33 6.53
C ALA A 6 -10.77 -1.16 6.15
N PRO A 7 -10.99 -2.08 7.11
CA PRO A 7 -11.01 -3.50 6.83
C PRO A 7 -12.01 -3.86 5.72
N PRO A 8 -11.57 -4.58 4.66
CA PRO A 8 -12.46 -5.01 3.59
C PRO A 8 -13.42 -6.11 4.07
N PRO A 9 -14.54 -6.34 3.36
CA PRO A 9 -15.43 -7.46 3.63
C PRO A 9 -14.70 -8.79 3.42
N MET A 10 -14.90 -9.73 4.34
CA MET A 10 -14.23 -11.03 4.27
C MET A 10 -14.95 -12.00 3.32
N PRO A 11 -14.23 -12.72 2.45
CA PRO A 11 -14.82 -13.75 1.61
C PRO A 11 -15.34 -14.91 2.48
N PRO A 12 -16.56 -15.42 2.22
CA PRO A 12 -17.05 -16.60 2.90
C PRO A 12 -16.20 -17.82 2.53
N MET A 13 -15.80 -18.58 3.54
CA MET A 13 -14.98 -19.77 3.40
C MET A 13 -15.81 -21.04 3.63
N THR A 14 -15.42 -22.13 2.99
CA THR A 14 -15.93 -23.48 3.27
C THR A 14 -14.76 -24.40 3.56
N PHE A 15 -14.80 -25.09 4.70
CA PHE A 15 -13.73 -25.98 5.13
C PHE A 15 -14.15 -27.45 5.05
N THR A 16 -13.19 -28.35 4.80
CA THR A 16 -13.47 -29.80 4.76
C THR A 16 -13.84 -30.40 6.13
N SER A 17 -13.65 -29.66 7.23
CA SER A 17 -14.18 -30.01 8.54
C SER A 17 -15.71 -29.93 8.60
N GLU A 18 -16.33 -29.19 7.67
CA GLU A 18 -17.77 -28.92 7.63
C GLU A 18 -18.49 -29.73 6.53
N ARG A 19 -17.76 -30.14 5.48
CA ARG A 19 -18.27 -30.93 4.33
C ARG A 19 -17.22 -31.92 3.82
N THR A 20 -17.65 -33.09 3.34
CA THR A 20 -16.72 -34.11 2.83
C THR A 20 -15.96 -33.61 1.60
N ARG A 21 -14.66 -33.92 1.51
CA ARG A 21 -13.78 -33.45 0.42
C ARG A 21 -14.26 -33.83 -0.99
N ARG A 22 -14.98 -34.95 -1.13
CA ARG A 22 -15.55 -35.44 -2.40
C ARG A 22 -16.72 -34.58 -2.89
N THR A 23 -17.52 -33.99 -1.98
CA THR A 23 -18.65 -33.11 -2.35
C THR A 23 -18.17 -31.70 -2.72
N LEU A 24 -17.08 -31.23 -2.12
CA LEU A 24 -16.51 -29.91 -2.41
C LEU A 24 -15.77 -29.85 -3.76
N HIS A 25 -15.01 -30.90 -4.12
CA HIS A 25 -14.36 -30.96 -5.43
C HIS A 25 -15.33 -31.12 -6.61
N ALA A 26 -16.54 -31.60 -6.36
CA ALA A 26 -17.58 -31.76 -7.38
C ALA A 26 -18.43 -30.49 -7.57
N SER A 27 -18.27 -29.48 -6.71
CA SER A 27 -19.01 -28.21 -6.81
C SER A 27 -18.26 -27.26 -7.75
N SER A 28 -18.87 -26.90 -8.88
CA SER A 28 -18.36 -25.93 -9.85
C SER A 28 -18.19 -24.51 -9.29
N ASP A 29 -18.78 -24.25 -8.12
CA ASP A 29 -18.96 -22.90 -7.60
C ASP A 29 -17.89 -22.52 -6.55
N LEU A 30 -16.87 -23.36 -6.39
CA LEU A 30 -15.82 -23.19 -5.40
C LEU A 30 -14.43 -23.30 -6.03
N ILE A 31 -13.55 -22.37 -5.65
CA ILE A 31 -12.13 -22.38 -5.98
C ILE A 31 -11.30 -22.85 -4.78
N PRO A 32 -10.24 -23.66 -5.00
CA PRO A 32 -9.36 -24.09 -3.93
C PRO A 32 -8.47 -22.93 -3.46
N ILE A 33 -8.47 -22.64 -2.16
CA ILE A 33 -7.67 -21.55 -1.57
C ILE A 33 -6.46 -22.09 -0.80
N ASP A 34 -6.65 -23.20 -0.09
CA ASP A 34 -5.61 -24.03 0.51
C ASP A 34 -6.11 -25.48 0.61
N ARG A 35 -5.27 -26.42 1.04
CA ARG A 35 -5.64 -27.79 1.33
C ARG A 35 -6.78 -27.83 2.35
N GLY A 36 -7.97 -28.20 1.89
CA GLY A 36 -9.17 -28.32 2.73
C GLY A 36 -9.92 -27.00 2.98
N ALA A 37 -9.54 -25.92 2.28
CA ALA A 37 -10.16 -24.60 2.38
C ALA A 37 -10.53 -24.08 0.98
N TYR A 38 -11.80 -23.72 0.81
CA TYR A 38 -12.38 -23.30 -0.46
C TYR A 38 -13.15 -21.98 -0.29
N ALA A 39 -13.26 -21.19 -1.35
CA ALA A 39 -14.07 -19.98 -1.40
C ALA A 39 -14.86 -19.96 -2.70
N ARG A 40 -15.91 -19.14 -2.79
CA ARG A 40 -16.54 -18.85 -4.08
C ARG A 40 -15.56 -18.07 -4.97
N PRO A 41 -15.63 -18.21 -6.31
CA PRO A 41 -14.86 -17.36 -7.19
C PRO A 41 -15.26 -15.89 -6.98
N PRO A 42 -14.31 -14.94 -7.09
CA PRO A 42 -14.64 -13.53 -7.08
C PRO A 42 -15.51 -13.14 -8.28
N ASP A 43 -16.25 -12.04 -8.17
CA ASP A 43 -17.03 -11.50 -9.28
C ASP A 43 -16.14 -11.18 -10.48
N SER A 44 -16.44 -11.77 -11.64
CA SER A 44 -15.69 -11.59 -12.88
C SER A 44 -15.84 -10.18 -13.47
N ALA A 45 -16.91 -9.46 -13.11
CA ALA A 45 -17.10 -8.06 -13.48
C ALA A 45 -16.24 -7.11 -12.62
N ALA A 46 -15.74 -7.56 -11.47
CA ALA A 46 -14.89 -6.74 -10.62
C ALA A 46 -13.51 -6.49 -11.25
N PRO A 47 -12.86 -5.34 -10.98
CA PRO A 47 -11.48 -5.11 -11.40
C PRO A 47 -10.52 -6.18 -10.87
N LEU A 48 -9.48 -6.51 -11.65
CA LEU A 48 -8.50 -7.55 -11.28
C LEU A 48 -7.88 -7.34 -9.89
N TRP A 49 -7.59 -6.10 -9.52
CA TRP A 49 -7.02 -5.80 -8.19
C TRP A 49 -7.97 -6.21 -7.06
N SER A 50 -9.29 -6.04 -7.25
CA SER A 50 -10.31 -6.40 -6.27
C SER A 50 -10.51 -7.91 -6.21
N GLN A 51 -10.49 -8.60 -7.36
CA GLN A 51 -10.55 -10.06 -7.40
C GLN A 51 -9.34 -10.70 -6.70
N ARG A 52 -8.15 -10.15 -6.94
CA ARG A 52 -6.90 -10.56 -6.28
C ARG A 52 -6.93 -10.31 -4.77
N GLN A 53 -7.41 -9.15 -4.35
CA GLN A 53 -7.57 -8.83 -2.93
C GLN A 53 -8.55 -9.81 -2.24
N TYR A 54 -9.68 -10.11 -2.89
CA TYR A 54 -10.65 -11.10 -2.40
C TYR A 54 -9.98 -12.46 -2.15
N VAL A 55 -9.24 -12.98 -3.13
CA VAL A 55 -8.51 -14.25 -2.97
C VAL A 55 -7.45 -14.16 -1.87
N THR A 56 -6.72 -13.06 -1.77
CA THR A 56 -5.72 -12.85 -0.70
C THR A 56 -6.36 -12.88 0.69
N LEU A 57 -7.53 -12.26 0.88
CA LEU A 57 -8.28 -12.33 2.14
C LEU A 57 -8.74 -13.77 2.44
N ALA A 58 -9.16 -14.52 1.43
CA ALA A 58 -9.50 -15.94 1.57
C ALA A 58 -8.28 -16.76 2.01
N ARG A 59 -7.11 -16.50 1.40
CA ARG A 59 -5.84 -17.13 1.77
C ARG A 59 -5.43 -16.80 3.20
N CYS A 60 -5.62 -15.56 3.66
CA CYS A 60 -5.36 -15.15 5.04
C CYS A 60 -6.18 -15.98 6.04
N GLN A 61 -7.49 -16.14 5.78
CA GLN A 61 -8.36 -16.98 6.61
C GLN A 61 -7.92 -18.45 6.59
N ALA A 62 -7.66 -19.00 5.40
CA ALA A 62 -7.25 -20.39 5.25
C ALA A 62 -5.93 -20.70 5.99
N VAL A 63 -4.95 -19.79 5.91
CA VAL A 63 -3.65 -19.94 6.58
C VAL A 63 -3.79 -19.89 8.10
N LEU A 64 -4.60 -18.97 8.64
CA LEU A 64 -4.87 -18.93 10.09
C LEU A 64 -5.63 -20.16 10.57
N HIS A 65 -6.61 -20.64 9.80
CA HIS A 65 -7.35 -21.87 10.10
C HIS A 65 -6.41 -23.09 10.13
N ALA A 66 -5.47 -23.19 9.19
CA ALA A 66 -4.46 -24.25 9.15
C ALA A 66 -3.39 -24.12 10.25
N HIS A 67 -3.28 -22.97 10.91
CA HIS A 67 -2.30 -22.68 11.94
C HIS A 67 -2.97 -22.08 13.20
N PRO A 68 -3.77 -22.86 13.94
CA PRO A 68 -4.48 -22.36 15.12
C PRO A 68 -3.54 -21.82 16.21
N SER A 69 -2.32 -22.35 16.28
CA SER A 69 -1.26 -21.90 17.19
C SER A 69 -0.47 -20.67 16.71
N ALA A 70 -0.74 -20.15 15.51
CA ALA A 70 -0.14 -18.89 15.05
C ALA A 70 -0.35 -17.79 16.10
N ILE A 71 0.53 -16.80 16.17
CA ILE A 71 0.39 -15.59 17.01
C ILE A 71 -0.45 -14.53 16.29
N SER A 72 -0.18 -14.31 15.00
CA SER A 72 -0.95 -13.40 14.14
C SER A 72 -0.50 -13.54 12.68
N LEU A 73 -1.28 -12.98 11.74
CA LEU A 73 -0.74 -12.53 10.46
C LEU A 73 0.17 -11.32 10.70
N THR A 74 1.13 -11.11 9.79
CA THR A 74 2.11 -10.02 9.84
C THR A 74 2.37 -9.48 8.43
N HIS A 75 3.07 -8.35 8.35
CA HIS A 75 3.45 -7.69 7.08
C HIS A 75 2.25 -7.45 6.15
N GLU A 76 2.41 -7.62 4.83
CA GLU A 76 1.37 -7.36 3.82
C GLU A 76 0.09 -8.17 4.06
N ALA A 77 0.19 -9.38 4.62
CA ALA A 77 -0.98 -10.19 4.95
C ALA A 77 -1.84 -9.53 6.05
N ALA A 78 -1.18 -9.00 7.10
CA ALA A 78 -1.87 -8.21 8.12
C ALA A 78 -2.40 -6.90 7.55
N ALA A 79 -1.64 -6.24 6.66
CA ALA A 79 -2.05 -4.98 6.05
C ALA A 79 -3.32 -5.14 5.19
N VAL A 80 -3.38 -6.16 4.33
CA VAL A 80 -4.56 -6.44 3.50
C VAL A 80 -5.83 -6.66 4.34
N VAL A 81 -5.72 -7.40 5.44
CA VAL A 81 -6.84 -7.63 6.38
C VAL A 81 -7.30 -6.32 7.05
N GLN A 82 -6.37 -5.41 7.33
CA GLN A 82 -6.67 -4.11 7.94
C GLN A 82 -7.16 -3.06 6.94
N GLY A 83 -7.14 -3.36 5.64
CA GLY A 83 -7.40 -2.38 4.58
C GLY A 83 -6.25 -1.40 4.34
N ILE A 84 -5.08 -1.65 4.93
CA ILE A 84 -3.85 -0.90 4.67
C ILE A 84 -3.36 -1.25 3.27
N ALA A 85 -2.97 -0.23 2.52
CA ALA A 85 -2.47 -0.38 1.17
C ALA A 85 -1.24 -1.30 1.11
N VAL A 86 -1.16 -2.10 0.05
CA VAL A 86 -0.01 -2.97 -0.21
C VAL A 86 0.49 -2.79 -1.65
N PRO A 87 1.78 -3.01 -1.91
CA PRO A 87 2.38 -2.88 -3.25
C PRO A 87 1.80 -3.84 -4.28
N THR A 88 1.32 -4.99 -3.83
CA THR A 88 0.74 -6.03 -4.66
C THR A 88 -0.53 -6.57 -4.02
N ALA A 89 -1.56 -6.81 -4.83
CA ALA A 89 -2.81 -7.39 -4.35
C ALA A 89 -2.70 -8.88 -3.99
N GLU A 90 -1.60 -9.56 -4.36
CA GLU A 90 -1.33 -10.97 -4.05
C GLU A 90 0.04 -11.14 -3.36
N PRO A 91 0.23 -10.58 -2.15
CA PRO A 91 1.45 -10.78 -1.38
C PRO A 91 1.56 -12.22 -0.88
N ASP A 92 2.76 -12.64 -0.47
CA ASP A 92 2.91 -13.87 0.30
C ASP A 92 2.23 -13.73 1.68
N ILE A 93 1.64 -14.82 2.18
CA ILE A 93 0.89 -14.80 3.43
C ILE A 93 1.83 -15.11 4.59
N ARG A 94 2.33 -14.07 5.26
CA ARG A 94 3.22 -14.21 6.41
C ARG A 94 2.43 -14.39 7.71
N VAL A 95 2.81 -15.40 8.48
CA VAL A 95 2.20 -15.73 9.79
C VAL A 95 3.29 -15.83 10.86
N ALA A 96 3.16 -15.06 11.93
CA ALA A 96 4.01 -15.16 13.11
C ALA A 96 3.60 -16.41 13.90
N VAL A 97 4.58 -17.23 14.32
CA VAL A 97 4.33 -18.49 15.04
C VAL A 97 5.15 -18.57 16.33
N PRO A 98 4.67 -19.28 17.38
CA PRO A 98 5.44 -19.49 18.60
C PRO A 98 6.69 -20.35 18.34
N ARG A 99 7.87 -19.83 18.70
CA ARG A 99 9.13 -20.51 19.06
C ARG A 99 9.59 -21.76 18.26
N ASN A 100 9.25 -21.89 16.98
CA ASN A 100 9.92 -22.82 16.08
C ASN A 100 10.46 -22.06 14.86
N HIS A 101 11.80 -21.92 14.80
CA HIS A 101 12.53 -21.11 13.83
C HIS A 101 12.61 -21.70 12.41
N SER A 102 11.84 -22.74 12.10
CA SER A 102 11.77 -23.23 10.73
C SER A 102 10.95 -22.26 9.88
N ARG A 103 11.64 -21.51 9.01
CA ARG A 103 11.05 -20.73 7.91
C ARG A 103 10.48 -21.67 6.86
N THR A 104 9.38 -22.32 7.20
CA THR A 104 8.67 -23.19 6.26
C THR A 104 7.88 -22.31 5.29
N ARG A 105 8.09 -22.58 4.01
CA ARG A 105 7.31 -22.01 2.91
C ARG A 105 6.42 -23.10 2.34
N LYS A 106 5.12 -22.80 2.22
CA LYS A 106 4.15 -23.68 1.56
C LYS A 106 3.54 -22.91 0.39
N LEU A 107 3.68 -23.46 -0.81
CA LEU A 107 3.02 -22.89 -1.98
C LEU A 107 1.50 -23.09 -1.86
N LEU A 108 0.74 -22.03 -2.09
CA LEU A 108 -0.72 -22.06 -2.13
C LEU A 108 -1.19 -22.33 -3.57
N PRO A 109 -2.41 -22.88 -3.75
CA PRO A 109 -3.00 -23.08 -5.08
C PRO A 109 -2.94 -21.81 -5.94
N SER A 110 -2.44 -21.99 -7.16
CA SER A 110 -2.48 -20.97 -8.22
C SER A 110 -3.94 -20.65 -8.57
N GLN A 111 -4.19 -19.40 -8.95
CA GLN A 111 -5.51 -18.94 -9.35
C GLN A 111 -5.45 -18.38 -10.77
N THR A 112 -6.57 -18.48 -11.47
CA THR A 112 -6.82 -17.79 -12.74
C THR A 112 -8.06 -16.94 -12.54
N TYR A 113 -7.95 -15.65 -12.86
CA TYR A 113 -9.02 -14.67 -12.74
C TYR A 113 -9.71 -14.52 -14.08
N VAL A 114 -11.04 -14.57 -14.09
CA VAL A 114 -11.83 -14.44 -15.32
C VAL A 114 -12.43 -13.04 -15.37
N GLN A 115 -12.32 -12.39 -16.52
CA GLN A 115 -13.02 -11.15 -16.84
C GLN A 115 -13.66 -11.26 -18.23
N PRO A 116 -14.60 -10.36 -18.61
CA PRO A 116 -15.16 -10.34 -19.96
C PRO A 116 -14.11 -10.23 -21.07
N THR A 117 -12.94 -9.66 -20.76
CA THR A 117 -11.82 -9.46 -21.69
C THR A 117 -10.88 -10.66 -21.81
N GLY A 118 -11.02 -11.68 -20.95
CA GLY A 118 -10.20 -12.89 -20.98
C GLY A 118 -9.82 -13.43 -19.61
N GLU A 119 -8.87 -14.36 -19.60
CA GLU A 119 -8.33 -14.99 -18.40
C GLU A 119 -6.97 -14.40 -18.02
N TYR A 120 -6.77 -14.18 -16.73
CA TYR A 120 -5.57 -13.54 -16.19
C TYR A 120 -4.95 -14.42 -15.11
N PRO A 121 -3.71 -14.90 -15.28
CA PRO A 121 -3.06 -15.70 -14.26
C PRO A 121 -2.80 -14.88 -13.01
N GLY A 122 -3.01 -15.51 -11.86
CA GLY A 122 -2.63 -14.99 -10.55
C GLY A 122 -1.15 -15.18 -10.26
N ARG A 123 -0.64 -14.38 -9.31
CA ARG A 123 0.72 -14.52 -8.81
C ARG A 123 0.88 -15.84 -8.05
N ARG A 124 2.07 -16.43 -8.10
CA ARG A 124 2.43 -17.54 -7.20
C ARG A 124 2.57 -17.01 -5.78
N VAL A 125 1.68 -17.45 -4.89
CA VAL A 125 1.61 -17.03 -3.49
C VAL A 125 1.99 -18.18 -2.57
N SER A 126 2.73 -17.90 -1.51
CA SER A 126 3.09 -18.86 -0.48
C SER A 126 2.64 -18.42 0.91
N ALA A 127 2.27 -19.39 1.74
CA ALA A 127 2.21 -19.19 3.18
C ALA A 127 3.63 -19.33 3.76
N ILE A 128 4.05 -18.35 4.56
CA ILE A 128 5.41 -18.26 5.10
C ILE A 128 5.31 -18.10 6.62
N ARG A 129 5.97 -19.00 7.35
CA ARG A 129 6.19 -18.80 8.78
C ARG A 129 7.24 -17.71 8.99
N SER A 130 6.81 -16.60 9.59
CA SER A 130 7.69 -15.50 9.96
C SER A 130 8.36 -15.79 11.29
N THR A 131 9.63 -15.38 11.41
CA THR A 131 10.38 -15.37 12.67
C THR A 131 10.06 -14.14 13.54
N THR A 132 9.22 -13.23 13.04
CA THR A 132 8.67 -12.11 13.79
C THR A 132 7.96 -12.63 15.05
N SER A 133 8.25 -12.02 16.20
CA SER A 133 7.60 -12.31 17.48
C SER A 133 6.91 -11.04 17.98
N PRO A 134 5.66 -10.77 17.56
CA PRO A 134 4.91 -9.63 18.07
C PRO A 134 4.48 -9.91 19.52
N THR A 135 4.56 -8.90 20.38
CA THR A 135 4.05 -8.96 21.75
C THR A 135 2.52 -8.94 21.73
N PRO A 136 1.85 -9.35 22.82
CA PRO A 136 0.38 -9.30 22.89
C PRO A 136 -0.22 -7.92 22.62
N ARG A 137 0.49 -6.83 22.92
CA ARG A 137 0.04 -5.45 22.65
C ARG A 137 0.17 -5.04 21.18
N GLU A 138 0.96 -5.77 20.41
CA GLU A 138 1.18 -5.53 18.99
C GLU A 138 0.31 -6.44 18.11
N VAL A 139 -0.64 -7.16 18.71
CA VAL A 139 -1.60 -8.02 18.04
C VAL A 139 -3.01 -7.54 18.35
N GLN A 140 -3.85 -7.50 17.32
CA GLN A 140 -5.26 -7.17 17.42
C GLN A 140 -6.12 -8.14 16.60
N VAL A 141 -7.43 -8.10 16.80
CA VAL A 141 -8.39 -8.89 16.00
C VAL A 141 -9.12 -7.97 15.04
N VAL A 142 -9.04 -8.27 13.75
CA VAL A 142 -9.73 -7.55 12.67
C VAL A 142 -10.49 -8.56 11.83
N SER A 143 -11.80 -8.35 11.69
CA SER A 143 -12.70 -9.27 10.96
C SER A 143 -12.54 -10.74 11.39
N GLY A 144 -12.39 -10.98 12.69
CA GLY A 144 -12.20 -12.32 13.28
C GLY A 144 -10.79 -12.92 13.15
N MET A 145 -9.84 -12.22 12.53
CA MET A 145 -8.46 -12.70 12.35
C MET A 145 -7.48 -11.95 13.25
N ARG A 146 -6.52 -12.68 13.83
CA ARG A 146 -5.42 -12.11 14.60
C ARG A 146 -4.38 -11.54 13.64
N VAL A 147 -4.12 -10.25 13.73
CA VAL A 147 -3.18 -9.49 12.88
C VAL A 147 -2.28 -8.61 13.74
N THR A 148 -1.10 -8.23 13.24
CA THR A 148 -0.30 -7.18 13.87
C THR A 148 -1.01 -5.83 13.82
N THR A 149 -0.83 -4.97 14.82
CA THR A 149 -1.36 -3.58 14.80
C THR A 149 -0.85 -2.80 13.57
N PRO A 150 -1.46 -1.66 13.18
CA PRO A 150 -1.04 -0.93 12.00
C PRO A 150 0.44 -0.52 12.03
N LEU A 151 0.91 0.04 13.15
CA LEU A 151 2.31 0.45 13.30
C LEU A 151 3.27 -0.74 13.37
N ARG A 152 2.86 -1.87 13.96
CA ARG A 152 3.67 -3.10 13.93
C ARG A 152 3.77 -3.67 12.52
N THR A 153 2.67 -3.66 11.77
CA THR A 153 2.63 -4.05 10.36
C THR A 153 3.56 -3.19 9.52
N ALA A 154 3.51 -1.87 9.71
CA ALA A 154 4.40 -0.90 9.07
C ALA A 154 5.88 -1.17 9.40
N LEU A 155 6.20 -1.41 10.67
CA LEU A 155 7.54 -1.76 11.13
C LEU A 155 8.05 -3.01 10.41
N ASP A 156 7.29 -4.09 10.44
CA ASP A 156 7.69 -5.36 9.84
C ASP A 156 7.91 -5.24 8.32
N CYS A 157 7.06 -4.46 7.63
CA CYS A 157 7.23 -4.16 6.20
C CYS A 157 8.45 -3.26 5.93
N ALA A 158 8.72 -2.25 6.75
CA ALA A 158 9.88 -1.36 6.62
C ALA A 158 11.21 -2.13 6.70
N PHE A 159 11.26 -3.18 7.53
CA PHE A 159 12.44 -4.03 7.64
C PHE A 159 12.61 -4.99 6.48
N ASP A 160 11.53 -5.60 5.99
CA ASP A 160 11.64 -6.79 5.13
C ASP A 160 11.31 -6.55 3.65
N LEU A 161 10.61 -5.47 3.29
CA LEU A 161 10.27 -5.14 1.90
C LEU A 161 11.27 -4.20 1.25
N PRO A 162 11.41 -4.20 -0.10
CA PRO A 162 12.10 -3.12 -0.82
C PRO A 162 11.57 -1.75 -0.39
N ALA A 163 12.42 -0.72 -0.33
CA ALA A 163 12.07 0.54 0.33
C ALA A 163 10.81 1.22 -0.27
N LEU A 164 10.71 1.23 -1.60
CA LEU A 164 9.57 1.81 -2.33
C LEU A 164 8.29 0.96 -2.24
N ASP A 165 8.40 -0.30 -1.85
CA ASP A 165 7.27 -1.17 -1.57
C ASP A 165 6.85 -1.01 -0.10
N ALA A 166 7.82 -0.87 0.81
CA ALA A 166 7.57 -0.61 2.22
C ALA A 166 6.84 0.71 2.46
N ILE A 167 7.22 1.79 1.75
CA ILE A 167 6.64 3.13 1.96
C ILE A 167 5.12 3.14 1.74
N VAL A 168 4.60 2.33 0.80
CA VAL A 168 3.15 2.15 0.58
C VAL A 168 2.43 1.69 1.84
N VAL A 169 3.00 0.68 2.51
CA VAL A 169 2.40 0.11 3.73
C VAL A 169 2.58 1.07 4.90
N VAL A 170 3.75 1.70 5.01
CA VAL A 170 4.09 2.61 6.11
C VAL A 170 3.20 3.86 6.08
N ASP A 171 3.09 4.53 4.94
CA ASP A 171 2.24 5.71 4.79
C ASP A 171 0.77 5.38 5.03
N SER A 172 0.29 4.26 4.48
CA SER A 172 -1.10 3.85 4.65
C SER A 172 -1.41 3.45 6.10
N ALA A 173 -0.49 2.78 6.79
CA ALA A 173 -0.64 2.48 8.22
C ALA A 173 -0.66 3.77 9.06
N LEU A 174 0.21 4.73 8.76
CA LEU A 174 0.21 6.04 9.41
C LEU A 174 -1.08 6.82 9.11
N ARG A 175 -1.57 6.78 7.87
CA ARG A 175 -2.88 7.37 7.50
C ARG A 175 -4.01 6.74 8.29
N ALA A 176 -3.99 5.43 8.51
CA ALA A 176 -5.00 4.71 9.28
C ALA A 176 -5.07 5.19 10.75
N VAL A 177 -3.91 5.40 11.39
CA VAL A 177 -3.84 5.79 12.80
C VAL A 177 -3.92 7.31 13.01
N CYS A 178 -3.44 8.12 12.07
CA CYS A 178 -3.42 9.59 12.19
C CYS A 178 -4.68 10.25 11.61
N ARG A 179 -5.27 9.66 10.56
CA ARG A 179 -6.42 10.19 9.81
C ARG A 179 -6.30 11.69 9.52
N PRO A 180 -5.27 12.13 8.78
CA PRO A 180 -5.09 13.55 8.46
C PRO A 180 -6.18 14.03 7.51
N ASP A 181 -6.72 15.20 7.78
CA ASP A 181 -7.68 15.89 6.93
C ASP A 181 -6.94 16.96 6.11
N ARG A 182 -6.86 16.77 4.79
CA ARG A 182 -6.17 17.71 3.88
C ARG A 182 -6.74 19.13 3.87
N PHE A 183 -8.03 19.34 4.12
CA PHE A 183 -8.64 20.68 4.09
C PHE A 183 -8.36 21.46 5.38
N THR A 184 -8.31 20.78 6.52
CA THR A 184 -8.09 21.45 7.82
C THR A 184 -6.65 21.37 8.31
N GLY A 185 -5.83 20.47 7.73
CA GLY A 185 -4.50 20.11 8.21
C GLY A 185 -4.50 19.34 9.54
N ARG A 186 -5.67 19.05 10.12
CA ARG A 186 -5.78 18.39 11.44
C ARG A 186 -5.83 16.87 11.30
N CYS A 187 -5.28 16.18 12.29
CA CYS A 187 -5.41 14.73 12.43
C CYS A 187 -6.66 14.40 13.25
N GLN A 188 -7.49 13.48 12.74
CA GLN A 188 -8.73 13.02 13.38
C GLN A 188 -8.57 11.62 14.00
N GLY A 189 -7.37 11.03 13.91
CA GLY A 189 -7.06 9.71 14.41
C GLY A 189 -6.58 9.70 15.85
N GLU A 190 -6.06 8.55 16.27
CA GLU A 190 -5.53 8.29 17.61
C GLU A 190 -4.21 9.04 17.86
N LEU A 191 -3.49 9.37 16.79
CA LEU A 191 -2.18 10.01 16.84
C LEU A 191 -2.14 11.25 15.96
N LEU A 192 -1.36 12.25 16.37
CA LEU A 192 -0.93 13.30 15.45
C LEU A 192 0.09 12.74 14.46
N ALA A 193 0.17 13.30 13.26
CA ALA A 193 1.11 12.87 12.22
C ALA A 193 2.56 12.74 12.72
N ALA A 194 3.06 13.78 13.40
CA ALA A 194 4.42 13.79 13.96
C ALA A 194 4.62 12.72 15.04
N GLN A 195 3.61 12.46 15.88
CA GLN A 195 3.68 11.43 16.91
C GLN A 195 3.70 10.02 16.32
N GLY A 196 2.90 9.76 15.28
CA GLY A 196 2.89 8.47 14.59
C GLY A 196 4.25 8.15 13.94
N VAL A 197 4.86 9.13 13.26
CA VAL A 197 6.19 8.98 12.65
C VAL A 197 7.27 8.77 13.71
N GLU A 198 7.24 9.54 14.81
CA GLU A 198 8.23 9.42 15.89
C GLU A 198 8.12 8.07 16.60
N LEU A 199 6.90 7.61 16.91
CA LEU A 199 6.69 6.29 17.51
C LEU A 199 7.23 5.18 16.60
N LEU A 200 7.01 5.27 15.28
CA LEU A 200 7.55 4.29 14.35
C LEU A 200 9.09 4.33 14.29
N ARG A 201 9.70 5.52 14.40
CA ARG A 201 11.16 5.68 14.51
C ARG A 201 11.69 5.02 15.78
N GLU A 202 11.06 5.25 16.93
CA GLU A 202 11.42 4.58 18.19
C GLU A 202 11.31 3.05 18.09
N MET A 203 10.22 2.56 17.48
CA MET A 203 10.02 1.13 17.22
C MET A 203 11.13 0.54 16.35
N VAL A 204 11.59 1.26 15.31
CA VAL A 204 12.73 0.85 14.46
C VAL A 204 14.02 0.78 15.27
N GLU A 205 14.26 1.75 16.15
CA GLU A 205 15.47 1.77 16.98
C GLU A 205 15.51 0.61 17.98
N ALA A 206 14.37 0.31 18.59
CA ALA A 206 14.21 -0.77 19.56
C ALA A 206 14.46 -2.18 19.00
N GLN A 207 14.47 -2.38 17.67
CA GLN A 207 14.76 -3.69 17.06
C GLN A 207 16.23 -4.14 17.18
N GLY A 208 17.13 -3.34 17.76
CA GLY A 208 18.54 -3.69 17.90
C GLY A 208 19.24 -3.84 16.54
N ALA A 209 20.16 -4.80 16.41
CA ALA A 209 20.84 -5.11 15.14
C ALA A 209 20.03 -6.13 14.33
N ARG A 210 19.08 -5.65 13.53
CA ARG A 210 18.27 -6.45 12.58
C ARG A 210 18.61 -6.09 11.14
N ALA A 211 18.77 -7.10 10.28
CA ALA A 211 18.95 -6.90 8.85
C ALA A 211 17.79 -6.05 8.28
N GLY A 212 18.11 -5.05 7.46
CA GLY A 212 17.13 -4.10 6.97
C GLY A 212 16.93 -2.85 7.84
N LYS A 213 17.62 -2.70 8.99
CA LYS A 213 17.48 -1.51 9.85
C LYS A 213 17.76 -0.20 9.12
N GLN A 214 18.81 -0.15 8.30
CA GLN A 214 19.14 1.06 7.54
C GLN A 214 18.02 1.44 6.56
N ARG A 215 17.45 0.45 5.86
CA ARG A 215 16.30 0.63 4.98
C ARG A 215 15.07 1.07 5.76
N ALA A 216 14.76 0.43 6.88
CA ALA A 216 13.64 0.80 7.73
C ALA A 216 13.75 2.25 8.22
N ARG A 217 14.93 2.67 8.68
CA ARG A 217 15.22 4.06 9.04
C ARG A 217 14.99 5.01 7.87
N ALA A 218 15.47 4.66 6.68
CA ALA A 218 15.34 5.48 5.49
C ALA A 218 13.87 5.66 5.07
N VAL A 219 13.08 4.57 5.08
CA VAL A 219 11.66 4.57 4.77
C VAL A 219 10.88 5.41 5.79
N VAL A 220 11.10 5.21 7.08
CA VAL A 220 10.40 5.98 8.13
C VAL A 220 10.79 7.46 8.11
N ALA A 221 12.03 7.78 7.75
CA ALA A 221 12.48 9.17 7.64
C ALA A 221 11.77 9.95 6.53
N ILE A 222 11.22 9.26 5.53
CA ILE A 222 10.44 9.88 4.45
C ILE A 222 8.95 9.60 4.61
N ALA A 223 8.47 8.97 5.68
CA ALA A 223 7.07 8.59 5.80
C ALA A 223 6.14 9.81 5.97
N ASP A 224 4.99 9.80 5.30
CA ASP A 224 3.98 10.86 5.41
C ASP A 224 2.56 10.29 5.37
N PRO A 225 1.75 10.48 6.44
CA PRO A 225 0.37 9.97 6.51
C PRO A 225 -0.60 10.63 5.53
N ARG A 226 -0.20 11.74 4.87
CA ARG A 226 -1.06 12.48 3.96
C ARG A 226 -1.15 11.86 2.56
N ALA A 227 -0.26 10.92 2.22
CA ALA A 227 -0.39 10.17 0.97
C ALA A 227 -1.73 9.40 0.95
N GLU A 228 -2.54 9.63 -0.08
CA GLU A 228 -3.90 9.08 -0.17
C GLU A 228 -3.96 7.80 -0.99
N SER A 229 -2.90 7.48 -1.74
CA SER A 229 -2.83 6.31 -2.59
C SER A 229 -1.45 5.63 -2.57
N PRO A 230 -1.38 4.33 -2.93
CA PRO A 230 -0.11 3.64 -3.11
C PRO A 230 0.80 4.34 -4.12
N GLY A 231 0.22 4.87 -5.21
CA GLY A 231 0.98 5.50 -6.28
C GLY A 231 1.64 6.81 -5.84
N GLU A 232 0.93 7.64 -5.05
CA GLU A 232 1.52 8.83 -4.42
C GLU A 232 2.68 8.48 -3.50
N SER A 233 2.53 7.43 -2.69
CA SER A 233 3.57 6.96 -1.77
C SER A 233 4.83 6.53 -2.53
N VAL A 234 4.67 5.74 -3.61
CA VAL A 234 5.79 5.31 -4.46
C VAL A 234 6.41 6.48 -5.20
N LEU A 235 5.60 7.39 -5.77
CA LEU A 235 6.08 8.56 -6.50
C LEU A 235 6.94 9.45 -5.60
N ARG A 236 6.47 9.71 -4.38
CA ARG A 236 7.23 10.46 -3.37
C ARG A 236 8.50 9.71 -2.98
N GLY A 237 8.41 8.40 -2.76
CA GLY A 237 9.57 7.55 -2.52
C GLY A 237 10.62 7.65 -3.63
N VAL A 238 10.21 7.67 -4.90
CA VAL A 238 11.11 7.85 -6.05
C VAL A 238 11.78 9.22 -6.01
N ALA A 239 11.03 10.30 -5.73
CA ALA A 239 11.59 11.65 -5.63
C ALA A 239 12.68 11.75 -4.54
N HIS A 240 12.45 11.17 -3.35
CA HIS A 240 13.50 11.10 -2.33
C HIS A 240 14.67 10.22 -2.74
N ALA A 241 14.40 9.09 -3.40
CA ALA A 241 15.43 8.12 -3.72
C ALA A 241 16.40 8.60 -4.80
N ILE A 242 15.96 9.47 -5.71
CA ILE A 242 16.85 10.15 -6.66
C ILE A 242 17.51 11.40 -6.06
N GLY A 243 17.09 11.83 -4.87
CA GLY A 243 17.67 12.95 -4.14
C GLY A 243 17.16 14.31 -4.60
N LEU A 244 15.90 14.40 -5.05
CA LEU A 244 15.23 15.68 -5.23
C LEU A 244 15.02 16.39 -3.88
N PRO A 245 14.83 17.71 -3.87
CA PRO A 245 14.40 18.43 -2.68
C PRO A 245 13.12 17.82 -2.09
N GLU A 246 12.91 18.00 -0.79
CA GLU A 246 11.71 17.52 -0.09
C GLU A 246 10.44 18.11 -0.74
N PRO A 247 9.50 17.28 -1.25
CA PRO A 247 8.22 17.78 -1.76
C PRO A 247 7.29 18.17 -0.61
N ARG A 248 6.44 19.18 -0.85
CA ARG A 248 5.24 19.40 -0.05
C ARG A 248 4.15 18.43 -0.48
N VAL A 249 3.64 17.64 0.46
CA VAL A 249 2.60 16.64 0.21
C VAL A 249 1.22 17.26 0.40
N GLN A 250 0.31 17.03 -0.56
CA GLN A 250 -1.03 17.61 -0.57
C GLN A 250 -1.00 19.15 -0.43
N GLU A 251 -0.16 19.82 -1.22
CA GLU A 251 -0.04 21.28 -1.20
C GLU A 251 -1.35 21.91 -1.70
N CYS A 252 -1.95 22.75 -0.86
CA CYS A 252 -3.16 23.48 -1.22
C CYS A 252 -2.81 24.68 -2.11
N TRP A 253 -3.46 24.74 -3.26
CA TRP A 253 -3.51 25.92 -4.11
C TRP A 253 -4.94 26.44 -4.16
N ALA A 254 -5.16 27.65 -3.66
CA ALA A 254 -6.45 28.34 -3.74
C ALA A 254 -6.52 29.11 -5.07
N ASP A 255 -7.57 28.84 -5.84
CA ASP A 255 -7.95 29.66 -6.99
C ASP A 255 -8.88 30.78 -6.53
N ASP A 256 -8.33 31.98 -6.37
CA ASP A 256 -9.07 33.17 -5.92
C ASP A 256 -10.21 33.57 -6.89
N VAL A 257 -10.17 33.12 -8.14
CA VAL A 257 -11.20 33.44 -9.15
C VAL A 257 -12.44 32.58 -8.97
N GLU A 258 -12.26 31.29 -8.67
CA GLU A 258 -13.36 30.33 -8.51
C GLU A 258 -13.63 29.95 -7.05
N MET A 259 -12.93 30.57 -6.09
CA MET A 259 -13.03 30.28 -4.66
C MET A 259 -12.93 28.78 -4.36
N THR A 260 -12.04 28.09 -5.09
CA THR A 260 -11.90 26.63 -5.05
C THR A 260 -10.47 26.24 -4.67
N GLU A 261 -10.35 25.24 -3.79
CA GLU A 261 -9.06 24.70 -3.36
C GLU A 261 -8.70 23.44 -4.16
N TYR A 262 -7.46 23.40 -4.64
CA TYR A 262 -6.85 22.24 -5.29
C TYR A 262 -5.72 21.70 -4.43
N PHE A 263 -5.63 20.38 -4.34
CA PHE A 263 -4.55 19.70 -3.61
C PHE A 263 -3.64 19.00 -4.62
N LEU A 264 -2.39 19.44 -4.65
CA LEU A 264 -1.34 18.87 -5.49
C LEU A 264 -0.66 17.74 -4.69
N ASP A 265 -0.62 16.53 -5.24
CA ASP A 265 -0.14 15.35 -4.52
C ASP A 265 1.29 15.57 -3.99
N LEU A 266 2.19 16.05 -4.86
CA LEU A 266 3.53 16.51 -4.51
C LEU A 266 3.81 17.85 -5.19
N ALA A 267 4.31 18.83 -4.44
CA ALA A 267 4.64 20.14 -4.97
C ALA A 267 6.00 20.65 -4.49
N TRP A 268 6.65 21.40 -5.36
CA TRP A 268 7.81 22.22 -5.04
C TRP A 268 7.51 23.68 -5.41
N PRO A 269 6.92 24.45 -4.48
CA PRO A 269 6.50 25.83 -4.73
C PRO A 269 7.63 26.74 -5.23
N GLU A 270 8.85 26.54 -4.75
CA GLU A 270 10.03 27.33 -5.11
C GLU A 270 10.38 27.20 -6.60
N TYR A 271 10.00 26.07 -7.23
CA TYR A 271 10.21 25.81 -8.66
C TYR A 271 8.91 25.86 -9.47
N ARG A 272 7.75 26.04 -8.80
CA ARG A 272 6.42 25.91 -9.38
C ARG A 272 6.23 24.59 -10.15
N ILE A 273 6.76 23.50 -9.60
CA ILE A 273 6.61 22.15 -10.17
C ILE A 273 5.68 21.36 -9.27
N ALA A 274 4.71 20.67 -9.87
CA ALA A 274 3.84 19.76 -9.17
C ALA A 274 3.77 18.42 -9.90
N LEU A 275 3.65 17.34 -9.14
CA LEU A 275 3.40 16.01 -9.66
C LEU A 275 2.06 15.51 -9.14
N GLU A 276 1.28 14.92 -10.03
CA GLU A 276 0.01 14.29 -9.68
C GLU A 276 0.01 12.83 -10.11
N PHE A 277 -0.45 11.95 -9.23
CA PHE A 277 -0.61 10.55 -9.54
C PHE A 277 -2.03 10.28 -10.05
N ASP A 278 -2.11 9.79 -11.29
CA ASP A 278 -3.36 9.38 -11.91
C ASP A 278 -3.49 7.85 -11.85
N GLY A 279 -4.30 7.38 -10.90
CA GLY A 279 -4.66 5.96 -10.81
C GLY A 279 -5.66 5.58 -11.90
N TYR A 280 -5.53 4.38 -12.46
CA TYR A 280 -6.53 3.84 -13.41
C TYR A 280 -7.94 3.95 -12.83
N GLY A 281 -8.83 4.68 -13.51
CA GLY A 281 -10.26 4.75 -13.19
C GLY A 281 -10.74 6.02 -12.45
N LYS A 282 -9.96 7.11 -12.41
CA LYS A 282 -10.44 8.41 -11.93
C LYS A 282 -11.52 9.05 -12.83
N TYR A 283 -11.57 8.70 -14.12
CA TYR A 283 -12.59 9.24 -15.05
C TYR A 283 -13.65 8.20 -15.35
N ARG A 284 -14.84 8.37 -14.75
CA ARG A 284 -16.01 7.52 -14.98
C ARG A 284 -16.99 8.16 -15.96
N SER A 285 -16.81 9.43 -16.30
CA SER A 285 -17.67 10.21 -17.19
C SER A 285 -16.89 11.19 -18.07
N ALA A 286 -17.51 11.64 -19.17
CA ALA A 286 -16.98 12.72 -20.01
C ALA A 286 -16.87 14.06 -19.25
N GLU A 287 -17.66 14.22 -18.18
CA GLU A 287 -17.65 15.38 -17.31
C GLU A 287 -16.41 15.38 -16.39
N ASP A 288 -15.98 14.22 -15.88
CA ASP A 288 -14.72 14.10 -15.13
C ASP A 288 -13.53 14.53 -15.98
N VAL A 289 -13.50 14.10 -17.25
CA VAL A 289 -12.44 14.47 -18.21
C VAL A 289 -12.47 15.96 -18.50
N ARG A 290 -13.67 16.56 -18.62
CA ARG A 290 -13.83 17.99 -18.86
C ARG A 290 -13.38 18.80 -17.64
N ASN A 291 -13.84 18.46 -16.45
CA ASN A 291 -13.48 19.12 -15.20
C ASN A 291 -11.96 19.06 -14.97
N GLU A 292 -11.35 17.93 -15.28
CA GLU A 292 -9.91 17.77 -15.19
C GLU A 292 -9.14 18.62 -16.22
N LYS A 293 -9.61 18.71 -17.47
CA LYS A 293 -9.03 19.62 -18.47
C LYS A 293 -9.16 21.08 -18.06
N HIS A 294 -10.31 21.46 -17.49
CA HIS A 294 -10.53 22.80 -16.96
C HIS A 294 -9.62 23.08 -15.75
N ARG A 295 -9.39 22.11 -14.87
CA ARG A 295 -8.43 22.19 -13.76
C ARG A 295 -7.00 22.38 -14.26
N GLU A 296 -6.56 21.57 -15.23
CA GLU A 296 -5.21 21.66 -15.80
C GLU A 296 -4.97 23.02 -16.47
N MET A 297 -5.94 23.48 -17.27
CA MET A 297 -5.87 24.79 -17.91
C MET A 297 -5.74 25.93 -16.89
N ARG A 298 -6.40 25.81 -15.73
CA ARG A 298 -6.34 26.81 -14.65
C ARG A 298 -5.03 26.78 -13.87
N LEU A 299 -4.53 25.60 -13.50
CA LEU A 299 -3.22 25.48 -12.85
C LEU A 299 -2.10 26.10 -13.72
N ARG A 300 -2.20 25.93 -15.04
CA ARG A 300 -1.29 26.55 -16.02
C ARG A 300 -1.49 28.06 -16.14
N ASN A 301 -2.74 28.53 -16.25
CA ASN A 301 -3.07 29.93 -16.57
C ASN A 301 -3.06 30.87 -15.36
N ALA A 302 -3.51 30.44 -14.19
CA ALA A 302 -3.65 31.27 -12.99
C ALA A 302 -2.46 31.12 -12.02
N GLY A 303 -1.95 29.89 -11.82
CA GLY A 303 -0.92 29.60 -10.80
C GLY A 303 0.54 29.57 -11.31
N ARG A 304 0.76 29.54 -12.63
CA ARG A 304 2.07 29.27 -13.27
C ARG A 304 2.71 27.96 -12.82
N TRP A 305 1.91 26.98 -12.39
CA TRP A 305 2.41 25.64 -12.03
C TRP A 305 2.67 24.81 -13.29
N GLN A 306 3.80 24.10 -13.27
CA GLN A 306 4.10 23.01 -14.19
C GLN A 306 3.65 21.70 -13.55
N VAL A 307 2.42 21.28 -13.87
CA VAL A 307 1.82 20.06 -13.34
C VAL A 307 2.14 18.90 -14.28
N HIS A 308 2.81 17.87 -13.75
CA HIS A 308 3.14 16.66 -14.51
C HIS A 308 2.41 15.45 -13.92
N ARG A 309 1.74 14.70 -14.79
CA ARG A 309 1.03 13.48 -14.39
C ARG A 309 1.92 12.25 -14.48
N VAL A 310 1.78 11.39 -13.49
CA VAL A 310 2.45 10.10 -13.41
C VAL A 310 1.37 9.02 -13.29
N GLU A 311 1.45 8.01 -14.14
CA GLU A 311 0.55 6.88 -14.14
C GLU A 311 1.26 5.61 -13.59
N TRP A 312 0.50 4.55 -13.37
CA TRP A 312 1.03 3.25 -12.94
C TRP A 312 2.15 2.72 -13.85
N ARG A 313 2.07 2.92 -15.17
CA ARG A 313 3.11 2.50 -16.13
C ARG A 313 4.46 3.14 -15.84
N ASP A 314 4.46 4.38 -15.38
CA ASP A 314 5.67 5.13 -15.06
C ASP A 314 6.31 4.61 -13.77
N LEU A 315 5.50 4.15 -12.82
CA LEU A 315 5.98 3.56 -11.57
C LEU A 315 6.57 2.14 -11.74
N HIS A 316 6.29 1.47 -12.86
CA HIS A 316 6.92 0.20 -13.20
C HIS A 316 8.37 0.38 -13.69
N ASP A 317 8.66 1.47 -14.40
CA ASP A 317 10.02 1.87 -14.78
C ASP A 317 10.48 3.07 -13.93
N ARG A 318 10.76 2.77 -12.67
CA ARG A 318 11.18 3.75 -11.66
C ARG A 318 12.46 4.49 -12.08
N GLU A 319 13.33 3.85 -12.86
CA GLU A 319 14.56 4.48 -13.31
C GLU A 319 14.33 5.52 -14.40
N SER A 320 13.53 5.18 -15.42
CA SER A 320 13.11 6.14 -16.43
C SER A 320 12.31 7.29 -15.83
N LEU A 321 11.39 6.99 -14.91
CA LEU A 321 10.68 8.02 -14.15
C LEU A 321 11.66 8.92 -13.40
N GLY A 322 12.61 8.35 -12.66
CA GLY A 322 13.62 9.12 -11.93
C GLY A 322 14.41 10.09 -12.82
N ARG A 323 14.85 9.65 -14.01
CA ARG A 323 15.54 10.53 -14.97
C ARG A 323 14.64 11.69 -15.41
N ARG A 324 13.41 11.38 -15.85
CA ARG A 324 12.44 12.41 -16.26
C ARG A 324 12.13 13.41 -15.14
N LEU A 325 12.02 12.95 -13.90
CA LEU A 325 11.75 13.83 -12.77
C LEU A 325 12.91 14.81 -12.53
N VAL A 326 14.17 14.39 -12.67
CA VAL A 326 15.32 15.29 -12.56
C VAL A 326 15.30 16.37 -13.64
N ASP A 327 14.92 16.02 -14.87
CA ASP A 327 14.86 16.94 -16.00
C ASP A 327 13.80 18.05 -15.84
N LEU A 328 12.84 17.88 -14.93
CA LEU A 328 11.85 18.93 -14.61
C LEU A 328 12.47 20.09 -13.84
N PHE A 329 13.56 19.86 -13.11
CA PHE A 329 14.14 20.85 -12.20
C PHE A 329 15.23 21.69 -12.89
N PRO A 330 15.46 22.93 -12.42
CA PRO A 330 16.55 23.75 -12.92
C PRO A 330 17.90 23.03 -12.86
N PRO A 331 18.84 23.29 -13.81
CA PRO A 331 20.15 22.62 -13.83
C PRO A 331 20.98 22.78 -12.56
N SER A 332 20.74 23.82 -11.75
CA SER A 332 21.37 24.01 -10.43
C SER A 332 20.94 22.94 -9.42
N VAL A 333 19.66 22.57 -9.42
CA VAL A 333 19.09 21.54 -8.54
C VAL A 333 19.43 20.15 -9.06
N ALA A 334 19.24 19.92 -10.37
CA ALA A 334 19.51 18.63 -11.00
C ALA A 334 20.94 18.12 -10.72
N ARG A 335 21.95 19.01 -10.77
CA ARG A 335 23.35 18.68 -10.47
C ARG A 335 23.63 18.30 -9.01
N LEU A 336 22.77 18.70 -8.08
CA LEU A 336 22.90 18.38 -6.65
C LEU A 336 22.22 17.07 -6.27
N THR A 337 21.35 16.53 -7.14
CA THR A 337 20.68 15.26 -6.89
C THR A 337 21.69 14.14 -6.68
N ARG A 338 21.44 13.30 -5.68
CA ARG A 338 22.28 12.14 -5.34
C ARG A 338 21.37 10.97 -5.02
N ARG A 339 21.56 9.86 -5.75
CA ARG A 339 20.80 8.63 -5.50
C ARG A 339 21.08 8.12 -4.09
N ARG A 340 19.99 7.89 -3.36
CA ARG A 340 19.95 7.30 -2.02
C ARG A 340 19.88 5.79 -2.12
N ARG A 341 21.01 5.11 -1.89
CA ARG A 341 21.12 3.64 -2.00
C ARG A 341 20.20 2.90 -1.03
N ASP A 342 19.94 3.48 0.12
CA ASP A 342 19.03 2.99 1.16
C ASP A 342 17.55 2.99 0.74
N LEU A 343 17.19 3.74 -0.31
CA LEU A 343 15.84 3.80 -0.87
C LEU A 343 15.71 3.16 -2.27
N TRP A 344 16.81 2.95 -3.00
CA TRP A 344 16.81 2.44 -4.37
C TRP A 344 17.16 0.95 -4.50
N LEU A 345 17.68 0.33 -3.43
CA LEU A 345 18.05 -1.09 -3.37
C LEU A 345 16.95 -1.98 -2.75
#